data_AF-A0A661ZHK8-F1
#
_entry.id   AF-A0A661ZHK8-F1
#
_cell.length_a   1.000
_cell.length_b   1.000
_cell.length_c   1.000
_cell.angle_alpha   90.00
_cell.angle_beta   90.00
_cell.angle_gamma   90.00
#
_symmetry.space_group_name_H-M   'P 1'
#
loop_
_entity.id
_entity.type
_entity.pdbx_description
1 polymer ?
#
loop_
_entity_poly.entity_id
_entity_poly.type
_entity_poly.pdbx_seq_one_letter_code
_entity_poly.pdbx_strand_id
1 'polypeptide(L)'
;MLAHFVNSGHDDQTLREVHNRIPAPEFLEWAKEKGIFEQSPDGQVTRGSQWGNPRLFCGSVVEFQRLRESLPSAPGFDNAGPRPVNEVQRTLLLNQSVGREAVHSRLREDVLENIDFRVFATSAQSRLEHLKRPELGTMLSSESLESIGPENKDIQIVITDGLSAEAVHHNIHDMLSVLEDGLMSHNFSIGRHILVHYGRVKLAECIGDTVCCKLVIVLIGERPGGNALASRSMSAYLAYRLNDTEVRKQAVKYSGSQGIRYEYTLISNIYMGGLPALEAGSVVTEKAIQILTHKAAGNRLEEIHKESLNRII
;
A
#
# COMPACT_ATOMS: atom_id res chain seq x y z
N MET A 1 -23.39 16.77 -0.28
CA MET A 1 -22.41 16.24 -1.26
C MET A 1 -21.08 16.92 -0.93
N LEU A 2 -20.27 16.30 -0.06
CA LEU A 2 -19.01 16.88 0.42
C LEU A 2 -17.97 16.76 -0.69
N ALA A 3 -17.42 17.90 -1.11
CA ALA A 3 -16.50 18.05 -2.23
C ALA A 3 -15.15 17.38 -1.94
N HIS A 4 -15.10 16.07 -2.18
CA HIS A 4 -13.93 15.45 -2.79
C HIS A 4 -13.80 15.99 -4.23
N PHE A 5 -12.60 15.92 -4.81
CA PHE A 5 -12.40 15.98 -6.27
C PHE A 5 -13.09 14.78 -6.97
N VAL A 6 -14.38 14.55 -6.73
CA VAL A 6 -15.20 13.73 -7.62
C VAL A 6 -15.59 14.68 -8.72
N ASN A 7 -15.01 14.46 -9.89
CA ASN A 7 -15.29 15.22 -11.11
C ASN A 7 -16.82 15.35 -11.36
N SER A 8 -17.66 14.45 -10.81
CA SER A 8 -19.11 14.46 -10.98
C SER A 8 -19.81 15.78 -10.63
N GLY A 9 -19.45 16.49 -9.56
CA GLY A 9 -20.15 17.74 -9.19
C GLY A 9 -19.78 18.93 -10.07
N HIS A 10 -18.50 19.05 -10.44
CA HIS A 10 -18.03 20.07 -11.37
C HIS A 10 -18.45 19.75 -12.81
N ASP A 11 -18.41 18.48 -13.21
CA ASP A 11 -18.81 18.02 -14.54
C ASP A 11 -20.31 18.14 -14.74
N ASP A 12 -21.14 17.74 -13.76
CA ASP A 12 -22.60 17.91 -13.84
C ASP A 12 -22.98 19.39 -13.97
N GLN A 13 -22.37 20.27 -13.17
CA GLN A 13 -22.63 21.70 -13.30
C GLN A 13 -22.10 22.28 -14.62
N THR A 14 -20.95 21.84 -15.11
CA THR A 14 -20.43 22.26 -16.43
C THR A 14 -21.38 21.83 -17.54
N LEU A 15 -21.90 20.60 -17.49
CA LEU A 15 -22.87 20.09 -18.45
C LEU A 15 -24.19 20.87 -18.36
N ARG A 16 -24.63 21.24 -17.16
CA ARG A 16 -25.82 22.08 -16.97
C ARG A 16 -25.64 23.47 -17.60
N GLU A 17 -24.50 24.11 -17.38
CA GLU A 17 -24.16 25.40 -17.98
C GLU A 17 -24.13 25.31 -19.52
N VAL A 18 -23.47 24.28 -20.06
CA VAL A 18 -23.37 24.05 -21.52
C VAL A 18 -24.75 23.79 -22.15
N HIS A 19 -25.64 23.09 -21.45
CA HIS A 19 -26.95 22.71 -21.97
C HIS A 19 -28.10 23.60 -21.46
N ASN A 20 -27.81 24.71 -20.79
CA ASN A 20 -28.80 25.60 -20.17
C ASN A 20 -29.83 24.85 -19.30
N ARG A 21 -29.38 23.86 -18.53
CA ARG A 21 -30.21 23.08 -17.61
C ARG A 21 -30.16 23.67 -16.22
N ILE A 22 -31.31 23.69 -15.56
CA ILE A 22 -31.47 24.20 -14.20
C ILE A 22 -31.75 23.02 -13.26
N PRO A 23 -31.19 22.97 -12.05
CA PRO A 23 -31.55 21.98 -11.05
C PRO A 23 -33.00 22.16 -10.54
N ALA A 24 -33.47 21.21 -9.73
CA ALA A 24 -34.80 21.30 -9.12
C ALA A 24 -34.95 22.61 -8.31
N PRO A 25 -36.13 23.26 -8.31
CA PRO A 25 -36.32 24.57 -7.70
C PRO A 25 -35.90 24.64 -6.22
N GLU A 26 -36.26 23.63 -5.42
CA GLU A 26 -35.91 23.56 -3.99
C GLU A 26 -34.39 23.54 -3.77
N PHE A 27 -33.66 22.78 -4.60
CA PHE A 27 -32.20 22.72 -4.53
C PHE A 27 -31.56 24.02 -5.04
N LEU A 28 -32.11 24.64 -6.08
CA LEU A 28 -31.62 25.90 -6.61
C LEU A 28 -31.72 27.02 -5.56
N GLU A 29 -32.86 27.15 -4.88
CA GLU A 29 -33.05 28.15 -3.84
C GLU A 29 -32.13 27.91 -2.65
N TRP A 30 -32.00 26.65 -2.20
CA TRP A 30 -31.03 26.29 -1.16
C TRP A 30 -29.59 26.64 -1.55
N ALA A 31 -29.18 26.35 -2.79
CA ALA A 31 -27.83 26.64 -3.27
C ALA A 31 -27.58 28.14 -3.41
N LYS A 32 -28.59 28.92 -3.83
CA LYS A 32 -28.52 30.39 -3.88
C LYS A 32 -28.39 30.99 -2.48
N GLU A 33 -29.16 30.51 -1.51
CA GLU A 33 -29.06 30.94 -0.10
C GLU A 33 -27.64 30.74 0.47
N LYS A 34 -26.98 29.65 0.08
CA LYS A 34 -25.59 29.35 0.47
C LYS A 34 -24.54 30.03 -0.39
N GLY A 35 -24.91 30.84 -1.37
CA GLY A 35 -23.98 31.49 -2.31
C GLY A 35 -23.22 30.51 -3.21
N ILE A 36 -23.70 29.27 -3.32
CA ILE A 36 -23.12 28.21 -4.17
C ILE A 36 -23.48 28.51 -5.63
N PHE A 37 -24.70 28.97 -5.89
CA PHE A 37 -25.15 29.42 -7.20
C PHE A 37 -25.56 30.88 -7.19
N GLU A 38 -25.39 31.53 -8.34
CA GLU A 38 -25.93 32.84 -8.63
C GLU A 38 -26.85 32.74 -9.85
N GLN A 39 -27.97 33.45 -9.81
CA GLN A 39 -28.93 33.49 -10.91
C GLN A 39 -29.05 34.91 -11.42
N SER A 40 -28.76 35.11 -12.70
CA SER A 40 -28.88 36.41 -13.35
C SER A 40 -30.35 36.77 -13.64
N PRO A 41 -30.68 38.05 -13.92
CA PRO A 41 -32.06 38.49 -14.17
C PRO A 41 -32.75 37.80 -15.35
N ASP A 42 -31.97 37.33 -16.33
CA ASP A 42 -32.42 36.53 -17.48
C ASP A 42 -32.60 35.04 -17.15
N GLY A 43 -32.40 34.64 -15.89
CA GLY A 43 -32.69 33.30 -15.38
C GLY A 43 -31.53 32.30 -15.51
N GLN A 44 -30.38 32.72 -16.06
CA GLN A 44 -29.20 31.87 -16.18
C GLN A 44 -28.58 31.58 -14.81
N VAL A 45 -28.30 30.31 -14.53
CA VAL A 45 -27.66 29.88 -13.28
C VAL A 45 -26.17 29.69 -13.52
N THR A 46 -25.35 30.31 -12.69
CA THR A 46 -23.90 30.27 -12.74
C THR A 46 -23.31 29.91 -11.37
N ARG A 47 -22.02 29.60 -11.33
CA ARG A 47 -21.28 29.34 -10.09
C ARG A 47 -21.15 30.62 -9.27
N GLY A 48 -21.62 30.60 -8.03
CA GLY A 48 -21.48 31.71 -7.09
C GLY A 48 -20.15 31.70 -6.34
N SER A 49 -19.93 32.75 -5.53
CA SER A 49 -18.69 32.94 -4.75
C SER A 49 -18.32 31.79 -3.79
N GLN A 50 -19.28 30.96 -3.37
CA GLN A 50 -19.04 29.83 -2.47
C GLN A 50 -19.00 28.47 -3.18
N TRP A 51 -19.01 28.46 -4.52
CA TRP A 51 -18.93 27.22 -5.29
C TRP A 51 -17.68 26.39 -4.93
N GLY A 52 -17.90 25.13 -4.56
CA GLY A 52 -16.81 24.22 -4.19
C GLY A 52 -16.13 24.53 -2.86
N ASN A 53 -16.67 25.44 -2.03
CA ASN A 53 -16.15 25.71 -0.70
C ASN A 53 -16.77 24.77 0.36
N PRO A 54 -16.06 23.71 0.82
CA PRO A 54 -16.61 22.80 1.82
C PRO A 54 -16.77 23.43 3.22
N ARG A 55 -16.14 24.60 3.48
CA ARG A 55 -16.19 25.26 4.80
C ARG A 55 -17.61 25.68 5.18
N LEU A 56 -18.49 25.89 4.21
CA LEU A 56 -19.91 26.17 4.42
C LEU A 56 -20.64 25.07 5.22
N PHE A 57 -20.10 23.85 5.21
CA PHE A 57 -20.71 22.69 5.86
C PHE A 57 -20.06 22.34 7.20
N CYS A 58 -19.12 23.18 7.68
CA CYS A 58 -18.48 23.02 8.98
C CYS A 58 -18.96 24.13 9.92
N GLY A 59 -19.22 23.78 11.18
CA GLY A 59 -19.63 24.73 12.21
C GLY A 59 -18.49 25.65 12.69
N SER A 60 -17.24 25.33 12.37
CA SER A 60 -16.08 26.20 12.67
C SER A 60 -14.87 25.92 11.78
N VAL A 61 -13.91 26.86 11.79
CA VAL A 61 -12.59 26.67 11.13
C VAL A 61 -11.83 25.51 11.77
N VAL A 62 -11.94 25.33 13.08
CA VAL A 62 -11.28 24.24 13.82
C VAL A 62 -11.84 22.88 13.40
N GLU A 63 -13.16 22.78 13.24
CA GLU A 63 -13.79 21.56 12.73
C GLU A 63 -13.33 21.24 11.31
N PHE A 64 -13.29 22.25 10.43
CA PHE A 64 -12.80 22.07 9.07
C PHE A 64 -11.32 21.62 9.04
N GLN A 65 -10.48 22.20 9.90
CA GLN A 65 -9.08 21.80 10.05
C GLN A 65 -8.97 20.35 10.52
N ARG A 66 -9.72 19.96 11.56
CA ARG A 66 -9.75 18.59 12.07
C ARG A 66 -10.19 17.59 11.00
N LEU A 67 -11.21 17.93 10.19
CA LEU A 67 -11.63 17.12 9.06
C LEU A 67 -10.52 16.95 8.04
N ARG A 68 -9.83 18.05 7.69
CA ARG A 68 -8.68 18.01 6.76
C ARG A 68 -7.51 17.19 7.29
N GLU A 69 -7.23 17.25 8.59
CA GLU A 69 -6.16 16.45 9.22
C GLU A 69 -6.54 14.97 9.34
N SER A 70 -7.83 14.66 9.50
CA SER A 70 -8.33 13.28 9.60
C SER A 70 -8.45 12.54 8.26
N LEU A 71 -8.39 13.28 7.14
CA LEU A 71 -8.55 12.73 5.80
C LEU A 71 -7.23 12.85 5.03
N PRO A 72 -6.62 11.73 4.60
CA PRO A 72 -5.42 11.78 3.76
C PRO A 72 -5.72 12.26 2.33
N SER A 73 -7.01 12.33 1.96
CA SER A 73 -7.47 13.00 0.75
C SER A 73 -7.39 14.52 0.90
N ALA A 74 -7.54 15.25 -0.19
CA ALA A 74 -7.44 16.71 -0.16
C ALA A 74 -8.79 17.43 -0.19
N PRO A 75 -9.58 17.46 0.90
CA PRO A 75 -10.75 18.30 0.97
C PRO A 75 -10.35 19.78 1.10
N GLY A 76 -11.00 20.62 0.31
CA GLY A 76 -10.98 22.09 0.46
C GLY A 76 -9.67 22.77 0.10
N PHE A 77 -8.96 22.26 -0.90
CA PHE A 77 -8.03 23.06 -1.69
C PHE A 77 -8.74 24.23 -2.35
N ASP A 78 -8.06 25.37 -2.40
CA ASP A 78 -8.58 26.57 -3.03
C ASP A 78 -8.65 26.40 -4.54
N ASN A 79 -9.68 27.01 -5.13
CA ASN A 79 -9.94 26.97 -6.56
C ASN A 79 -9.94 28.39 -7.17
N ALA A 80 -9.66 28.46 -8.47
CA ALA A 80 -9.86 29.62 -9.32
C ALA A 80 -10.84 29.19 -10.43
N GLY A 81 -12.14 29.38 -10.18
CA GLY A 81 -13.20 28.81 -11.01
C GLY A 81 -13.18 27.27 -10.96
N PRO A 82 -13.20 26.56 -12.11
CA PRO A 82 -13.21 25.09 -12.12
C PRO A 82 -11.81 24.44 -11.96
N ARG A 83 -10.76 25.23 -11.70
CA ARG A 83 -9.37 24.73 -11.62
C ARG A 83 -8.75 25.00 -10.26
N PRO A 84 -7.76 24.22 -9.80
CA PRO A 84 -7.04 24.54 -8.58
C PRO A 84 -6.27 25.86 -8.73
N VAL A 85 -6.17 26.65 -7.65
CA VAL A 85 -5.30 27.84 -7.65
C VAL A 85 -3.83 27.47 -7.89
N ASN A 86 -3.03 28.43 -8.34
CA ASN A 86 -1.61 28.22 -8.65
C ASN A 86 -0.81 27.60 -7.48
N GLU A 87 -1.13 27.97 -6.24
CA GLU A 87 -0.48 27.39 -5.06
C GLU A 87 -0.74 25.89 -4.94
N VAL A 88 -2.01 25.46 -5.05
CA VAL A 88 -2.39 24.04 -5.03
C VAL A 88 -1.72 23.29 -6.17
N GLN A 89 -1.71 23.85 -7.38
CA GLN A 89 -1.03 23.22 -8.52
C GLN A 89 0.47 23.04 -8.28
N ARG A 90 1.17 24.05 -7.73
CA ARG A 90 2.60 23.95 -7.39
C ARG A 90 2.86 22.85 -6.36
N THR A 91 2.03 22.76 -5.33
CA THR A 91 2.14 21.68 -4.32
C THR A 91 1.95 20.30 -4.94
N LEU A 92 0.96 20.14 -5.82
CA LEU A 92 0.72 18.87 -6.52
C LEU A 92 1.88 18.49 -7.46
N LEU A 93 2.44 19.45 -8.19
CA LEU A 93 3.60 19.23 -9.07
C LEU A 93 4.85 18.87 -8.27
N LEU A 94 5.10 19.56 -7.15
CA LEU A 94 6.18 19.22 -6.23
C LEU A 94 6.03 17.79 -5.72
N ASN A 95 4.85 17.44 -5.21
CA ASN A 95 4.56 16.10 -4.73
C ASN A 95 4.72 15.03 -5.82
N GLN A 96 4.29 15.32 -7.05
CA GLN A 96 4.51 14.44 -8.20
C GLN A 96 6.00 14.28 -8.52
N SER A 97 6.79 15.35 -8.44
CA SER A 97 8.23 15.28 -8.65
C SER A 97 8.91 14.37 -7.62
N VAL A 98 8.53 14.49 -6.34
CA VAL A 98 9.03 13.61 -5.28
C VAL A 98 8.65 12.16 -5.52
N GLY A 99 7.38 11.89 -5.89
CA GLY A 99 6.94 10.54 -6.22
C GLY A 99 7.71 9.93 -7.41
N ARG A 100 8.04 10.73 -8.43
CA ARG A 100 8.88 10.31 -9.56
C ARG A 100 10.31 10.02 -9.12
N GLU A 101 10.92 10.88 -8.32
CA GLU A 101 12.28 10.66 -7.80
C GLU A 101 12.33 9.38 -6.93
N ALA A 102 11.32 9.14 -6.09
CA ALA A 102 11.23 7.93 -5.29
C ALA A 102 11.12 6.66 -6.15
N VAL A 103 10.43 6.72 -7.29
CA VAL A 103 10.47 5.62 -8.28
C VAL A 103 11.93 5.38 -8.65
N HIS A 104 12.69 6.41 -9.03
CA HIS A 104 14.08 6.32 -9.47
C HIS A 104 15.12 6.00 -8.38
N SER A 105 14.71 5.95 -7.11
CA SER A 105 15.58 5.55 -6.00
C SER A 105 16.19 4.15 -6.21
N ARG A 106 17.38 3.94 -5.65
CA ARG A 106 18.11 2.68 -5.70
C ARG A 106 18.34 2.16 -4.29
N LEU A 107 18.20 0.86 -4.13
CA LEU A 107 18.56 0.21 -2.87
C LEU A 107 20.06 0.40 -2.64
N ARG A 108 20.36 0.93 -1.46
CA ARG A 108 21.69 1.23 -0.96
C ARG A 108 21.92 0.41 0.31
N GLU A 109 22.93 -0.44 0.28
CA GLU A 109 23.29 -1.34 1.38
C GLU A 109 23.90 -0.58 2.56
N ASP A 110 24.65 0.49 2.27
CA ASP A 110 25.26 1.41 3.24
C ASP A 110 24.23 2.15 4.12
N VAL A 111 22.97 2.22 3.70
CA VAL A 111 21.90 2.82 4.52
C VAL A 111 21.29 1.78 5.48
N LEU A 112 21.54 0.49 5.25
CA LEU A 112 21.02 -0.63 6.03
C LEU A 112 22.12 -1.24 6.92
N GLU A 113 23.06 -0.42 7.38
CA GLU A 113 24.16 -0.84 8.26
C GLU A 113 23.66 -1.57 9.52
N ASN A 114 24.50 -2.45 10.04
CA ASN A 114 24.23 -3.28 11.23
C ASN A 114 23.15 -4.35 11.06
N ILE A 115 22.66 -4.59 9.83
CA ILE A 115 21.82 -5.74 9.52
C ILE A 115 22.65 -6.74 8.70
N ASP A 116 22.65 -7.99 9.15
CA ASP A 116 23.39 -9.05 8.49
C ASP A 116 22.61 -9.62 7.29
N PHE A 117 23.01 -9.25 6.07
CA PHE A 117 22.39 -9.72 4.84
C PHE A 117 23.25 -10.70 4.04
N ARG A 118 22.57 -11.64 3.38
CA ARG A 118 23.03 -12.21 2.12
C ARG A 118 22.41 -11.42 0.98
N VAL A 119 23.26 -10.90 0.10
CA VAL A 119 22.82 -10.11 -1.04
C VAL A 119 22.73 -11.00 -2.26
N PHE A 120 21.58 -10.99 -2.94
CA PHE A 120 21.35 -11.72 -4.18
C PHE A 120 20.77 -10.79 -5.26
N ALA A 121 20.85 -11.24 -6.51
CA ALA A 121 20.27 -10.57 -7.66
C ALA A 121 19.11 -11.37 -8.24
N THR A 122 18.08 -10.68 -8.72
CA THR A 122 17.07 -11.29 -9.58
C THR A 122 17.57 -11.52 -11.00
N SER A 123 16.76 -12.12 -11.86
CA SER A 123 17.03 -12.19 -13.30
C SER A 123 16.94 -10.83 -14.00
N ALA A 124 16.44 -9.78 -13.34
CA ALA A 124 16.44 -8.43 -13.89
C ALA A 124 17.82 -7.79 -13.73
N GLN A 125 18.47 -7.43 -14.84
CA GLN A 125 19.82 -6.88 -14.83
C GLN A 125 19.85 -5.36 -14.65
N SER A 126 18.68 -4.72 -14.76
CA SER A 126 18.55 -3.28 -14.58
C SER A 126 17.18 -2.90 -14.05
N ARG A 127 17.11 -1.70 -13.48
CA ARG A 127 15.85 -1.06 -13.09
C ARG A 127 14.86 -0.91 -14.25
N LEU A 128 15.35 -0.67 -15.47
CA LEU A 128 14.49 -0.53 -16.65
C LEU A 128 13.81 -1.86 -16.98
N GLU A 129 14.57 -2.96 -16.92
CA GLU A 129 14.02 -4.30 -17.08
C GLU A 129 13.03 -4.63 -15.99
N HIS A 130 13.36 -4.38 -14.72
CA HIS A 130 12.47 -4.59 -13.59
C HIS A 130 11.10 -3.94 -13.77
N LEU A 131 11.06 -2.72 -14.29
CA LEU A 131 9.81 -1.99 -14.54
C LEU A 131 9.02 -2.51 -15.75
N LYS A 132 9.71 -2.94 -16.81
CA LYS A 132 9.07 -3.35 -18.08
C LYS A 132 8.76 -4.84 -18.14
N ARG A 133 9.48 -5.65 -17.37
CA ARG A 133 9.52 -7.12 -17.39
C ARG A 133 9.40 -7.66 -15.97
N PRO A 134 8.21 -7.53 -15.34
CA PRO A 134 8.00 -7.91 -13.95
C PRO A 134 8.30 -9.39 -13.68
N GLU A 135 8.21 -10.26 -14.67
CA GLU A 135 8.55 -11.68 -14.57
C GLU A 135 10.04 -11.92 -14.20
N LEU A 136 10.94 -11.03 -14.61
CA LEU A 136 12.37 -11.18 -14.28
C LEU A 136 12.66 -10.96 -12.80
N GLY A 137 11.84 -10.14 -12.13
CA GLY A 137 11.96 -9.89 -10.70
C GLY A 137 11.35 -10.98 -9.82
N THR A 138 10.71 -12.02 -10.40
CA THR A 138 10.13 -13.13 -9.63
C THR A 138 11.08 -14.31 -9.45
N MET A 139 12.27 -14.26 -10.05
CA MET A 139 13.27 -15.32 -10.01
C MET A 139 14.64 -14.74 -9.67
N LEU A 140 15.46 -15.50 -8.94
CA LEU A 140 16.87 -15.18 -8.77
C LEU A 140 17.63 -15.32 -10.10
N SER A 141 18.76 -14.63 -10.22
CA SER A 141 19.72 -14.88 -11.30
C SER A 141 20.30 -16.29 -11.18
N SER A 142 20.83 -16.84 -12.28
CA SER A 142 21.45 -18.18 -12.25
C SER A 142 22.56 -18.28 -11.22
N GLU A 143 23.45 -17.29 -11.14
CA GLU A 143 24.54 -17.23 -10.16
C GLU A 143 24.01 -17.19 -8.71
N SER A 144 23.02 -16.33 -8.45
CA SER A 144 22.39 -16.27 -7.13
C SER A 144 21.70 -17.57 -6.76
N LEU A 145 21.04 -18.23 -7.72
CA LEU A 145 20.35 -19.50 -7.51
C LEU A 145 21.32 -20.66 -7.24
N GLU A 146 22.50 -20.65 -7.86
CA GLU A 146 23.56 -21.63 -7.59
C GLU A 146 24.21 -21.42 -6.22
N SER A 147 24.33 -20.16 -5.78
CA SER A 147 24.95 -19.81 -4.50
C SER A 147 24.01 -19.96 -3.29
N ILE A 148 22.69 -19.84 -3.50
CA ILE A 148 21.70 -19.95 -2.43
C ILE A 148 21.38 -21.43 -2.15
N GLY A 149 21.61 -21.85 -0.91
CA GLY A 149 21.38 -23.22 -0.45
C GLY A 149 20.21 -23.34 0.52
N PRO A 150 19.81 -24.58 0.85
CA PRO A 150 18.80 -24.84 1.86
C PRO A 150 19.29 -24.44 3.26
N GLU A 151 18.43 -23.78 4.03
CA GLU A 151 18.67 -23.45 5.45
C GLU A 151 17.77 -24.24 6.38
N ASN A 152 16.60 -24.68 5.89
CA ASN A 152 15.62 -25.47 6.64
C ASN A 152 15.15 -24.77 7.93
N LYS A 153 14.97 -23.45 7.86
CA LYS A 153 14.43 -22.61 8.93
C LYS A 153 12.92 -22.47 8.81
N ASP A 154 12.23 -22.08 9.87
CA ASP A 154 10.79 -21.88 9.81
C ASP A 154 10.45 -20.70 8.91
N ILE A 155 11.18 -19.60 9.07
CA ILE A 155 10.89 -18.30 8.45
C ILE A 155 12.13 -17.80 7.70
N GLN A 156 11.91 -17.28 6.49
CA GLN A 156 12.90 -16.50 5.76
C GLN A 156 12.39 -15.07 5.56
N ILE A 157 13.15 -14.07 6.00
CA ILE A 157 12.84 -12.66 5.75
C ILE A 157 13.62 -12.21 4.51
N VAL A 158 12.93 -11.56 3.59
CA VAL A 158 13.46 -11.07 2.31
C VAL A 158 13.14 -9.59 2.19
N ILE A 159 14.16 -8.77 2.00
CA ILE A 159 14.05 -7.32 1.82
C ILE A 159 14.33 -7.02 0.36
N THR A 160 13.48 -6.23 -0.28
CA THR A 160 13.69 -5.77 -1.66
C THR A 160 13.12 -4.38 -1.87
N ASP A 161 13.80 -3.58 -2.70
CA ASP A 161 13.33 -2.27 -3.15
C ASP A 161 11.92 -2.31 -3.76
N GLY A 162 11.57 -3.38 -4.47
CA GLY A 162 10.30 -3.44 -5.20
C GLY A 162 10.18 -2.25 -6.14
N LEU A 163 9.21 -1.36 -5.90
CA LEU A 163 8.99 -0.16 -6.71
C LEU A 163 9.52 1.14 -6.07
N SER A 164 10.01 1.08 -4.82
CA SER A 164 10.52 2.22 -4.06
C SER A 164 11.59 1.80 -3.05
N ALA A 165 12.86 2.09 -3.34
CA ALA A 165 13.93 1.85 -2.36
C ALA A 165 13.82 2.79 -1.15
N GLU A 166 13.25 3.99 -1.33
CA GLU A 166 12.98 4.93 -0.24
C GLU A 166 12.11 4.30 0.86
N ALA A 167 11.15 3.46 0.49
CA ALA A 167 10.32 2.75 1.46
C ALA A 167 11.13 1.76 2.31
N VAL A 168 12.10 1.08 1.71
CA VAL A 168 12.99 0.17 2.44
C VAL A 168 13.89 0.96 3.39
N HIS A 169 14.54 2.01 2.89
CA HIS A 169 15.48 2.82 3.67
C HIS A 169 14.87 3.49 4.90
N HIS A 170 13.59 3.86 4.83
CA HIS A 170 12.92 4.55 5.94
C HIS A 170 12.31 3.62 6.99
N ASN A 171 12.02 2.36 6.67
CA ASN A 171 11.19 1.51 7.53
C ASN A 171 11.91 0.25 8.03
N ILE A 172 12.91 -0.28 7.32
CA ILE A 172 13.45 -1.61 7.65
C ILE A 172 14.13 -1.65 9.01
N HIS A 173 14.92 -0.64 9.37
CA HIS A 173 15.68 -0.67 10.63
C HIS A 173 14.75 -0.79 11.86
N ASP A 174 13.70 0.03 11.88
CA ASP A 174 12.70 0.04 12.96
C ASP A 174 11.86 -1.24 12.97
N MET A 175 11.43 -1.70 11.78
CA MET A 175 10.52 -2.84 11.68
C MET A 175 11.21 -4.18 11.96
N LEU A 176 12.43 -4.36 11.48
CA LEU A 176 13.10 -5.66 11.45
C LEU A 176 13.44 -6.14 12.86
N SER A 177 13.96 -5.25 13.72
CA SER A 177 14.29 -5.57 15.12
C SER A 177 13.08 -6.11 15.90
N VAL A 178 11.94 -5.40 15.83
CA VAL A 178 10.70 -5.81 16.48
C VAL A 178 10.18 -7.13 15.92
N LEU A 179 10.27 -7.32 14.60
CA LEU A 179 9.85 -8.55 13.93
C LEU A 179 10.70 -9.75 14.38
N GLU A 180 12.02 -9.60 14.44
CA GLU A 180 12.94 -10.65 14.87
C GLU A 180 12.69 -11.06 16.31
N ASP A 181 12.66 -10.10 17.23
CA ASP A 181 12.42 -10.35 18.66
C ASP A 181 11.07 -11.05 18.88
N GLY A 182 10.04 -10.58 18.17
CA GLY A 182 8.71 -11.16 18.21
C GLY A 182 8.65 -12.62 17.73
N LEU A 183 9.34 -12.94 16.65
CA LEU A 183 9.38 -14.30 16.11
C LEU A 183 10.26 -15.24 16.95
N MET A 184 11.43 -14.78 17.40
CA MET A 184 12.34 -15.59 18.21
C MET A 184 11.77 -15.90 19.60
N SER A 185 11.04 -14.95 20.22
CA SER A 185 10.36 -15.19 21.50
C SER A 185 9.28 -16.28 21.41
N HIS A 186 8.77 -16.57 20.22
CA HIS A 186 7.84 -17.67 19.94
C HIS A 186 8.55 -18.95 19.46
N ASN A 187 9.89 -19.03 19.63
CA ASN A 187 10.74 -20.14 19.26
C ASN A 187 10.75 -20.48 17.75
N PHE A 188 10.42 -19.52 16.88
CA PHE A 188 10.60 -19.71 15.45
C PHE A 188 12.06 -19.52 15.05
N SER A 189 12.56 -20.43 14.22
CA SER A 189 13.88 -20.30 13.64
C SER A 189 13.85 -19.40 12.39
N ILE A 190 14.72 -18.40 12.35
CA ILE A 190 14.83 -17.43 11.26
C ILE A 190 16.10 -17.71 10.45
N GLY A 191 15.98 -17.73 9.12
CA GLY A 191 17.13 -17.77 8.21
C GLY A 191 17.87 -16.44 8.18
N ARG A 192 19.11 -16.45 7.69
CA ARG A 192 19.88 -15.20 7.55
C ARG A 192 19.16 -14.27 6.58
N HIS A 193 19.02 -12.98 6.89
CA HIS A 193 18.24 -12.05 6.06
C HIS A 193 18.74 -12.05 4.63
N ILE A 194 17.80 -11.95 3.70
CA ILE A 194 18.12 -11.87 2.28
C ILE A 194 17.78 -10.46 1.79
N LEU A 195 18.75 -9.79 1.17
CA LEU A 195 18.54 -8.55 0.43
C LEU A 195 18.55 -8.87 -1.07
N VAL A 196 17.50 -8.47 -1.80
CA VAL A 196 17.45 -8.68 -3.26
C VAL A 196 17.07 -7.39 -3.97
N HIS A 197 17.90 -7.02 -4.94
CA HIS A 197 17.59 -5.92 -5.85
C HIS A 197 16.58 -6.36 -6.91
N TYR A 198 15.62 -5.49 -7.22
CA TYR A 198 14.63 -5.68 -8.27
C TYR A 198 13.69 -6.86 -8.04
N GLY A 199 13.39 -7.17 -6.79
CA GLY A 199 12.47 -8.22 -6.39
C GLY A 199 11.01 -7.86 -6.66
N ARG A 200 10.21 -8.87 -6.97
CA ARG A 200 8.74 -8.83 -7.01
C ARG A 200 8.18 -9.79 -5.97
N VAL A 201 6.90 -9.63 -5.63
CA VAL A 201 6.23 -10.45 -4.61
C VAL A 201 6.44 -11.95 -4.83
N LYS A 202 6.31 -12.44 -6.08
CA LYS A 202 6.47 -13.87 -6.40
C LYS A 202 7.90 -14.41 -6.27
N LEU A 203 8.90 -13.55 -6.06
CA LEU A 203 10.25 -13.98 -5.67
C LEU A 203 10.23 -14.81 -4.39
N ALA A 204 9.22 -14.60 -3.53
CA ALA A 204 8.98 -15.40 -2.34
C ALA A 204 8.95 -16.91 -2.64
N GLU A 205 8.33 -17.33 -3.74
CA GLU A 205 8.21 -18.76 -4.08
C GLU A 205 9.56 -19.35 -4.49
N CYS A 206 10.32 -18.61 -5.30
CA CYS A 206 11.69 -18.99 -5.69
C CYS A 206 12.59 -19.15 -4.45
N ILE A 207 12.57 -18.17 -3.54
CA ILE A 207 13.39 -18.22 -2.33
C ILE A 207 12.90 -19.33 -1.39
N GLY A 208 11.60 -19.39 -1.10
CA GLY A 208 11.02 -20.36 -0.16
C GLY A 208 11.20 -21.81 -0.60
N ASP A 209 11.20 -22.05 -1.91
CA ASP A 209 11.52 -23.35 -2.48
C ASP A 209 12.99 -23.71 -2.25
N THR A 210 13.92 -22.78 -2.52
CA THR A 210 15.37 -23.05 -2.44
C THR A 210 15.89 -23.13 -1.01
N VAL A 211 15.47 -22.22 -0.11
CA VAL A 211 15.92 -22.22 1.29
C VAL A 211 15.20 -23.23 2.17
N CYS A 212 14.14 -23.86 1.64
CA CYS A 212 13.33 -24.86 2.32
C CYS A 212 12.62 -24.37 3.59
N CYS A 213 12.15 -23.12 3.61
CA CYS A 213 11.38 -22.59 4.74
C CYS A 213 9.87 -22.85 4.63
N LYS A 214 9.16 -22.66 5.75
CA LYS A 214 7.69 -22.78 5.82
C LYS A 214 7.00 -21.48 5.41
N LEU A 215 7.58 -20.34 5.79
CA LEU A 215 7.04 -19.01 5.55
C LEU A 215 8.13 -18.08 5.01
N VAL A 216 7.83 -17.35 3.95
CA VAL A 216 8.66 -16.24 3.48
C VAL A 216 7.96 -14.92 3.80
N ILE A 217 8.65 -14.00 4.47
CA ILE A 217 8.17 -12.64 4.70
C ILE A 217 8.93 -11.71 3.77
N VAL A 218 8.27 -11.19 2.75
CA VAL A 218 8.85 -10.23 1.80
C VAL A 218 8.47 -8.81 2.22
N LEU A 219 9.47 -8.06 2.68
CA LEU A 219 9.38 -6.64 2.96
C LEU A 219 9.77 -5.87 1.69
N ILE A 220 8.80 -5.23 1.06
CA ILE A 220 8.92 -4.71 -0.31
C ILE A 220 8.39 -3.29 -0.43
N GLY A 221 9.17 -2.41 -1.07
CA GLY A 221 8.73 -1.05 -1.38
C GLY A 221 7.56 -1.03 -2.36
N GLU A 222 6.49 -0.34 -1.99
CA GLU A 222 5.29 -0.21 -2.82
C GLU A 222 5.50 0.77 -3.98
N ARG A 223 4.49 0.89 -4.85
CA ARG A 223 4.48 1.96 -5.84
C ARG A 223 4.44 3.31 -5.11
N PRO A 224 5.39 4.24 -5.36
CA PRO A 224 5.41 5.52 -4.68
C PRO A 224 4.08 6.27 -4.78
N GLY A 225 3.56 6.68 -3.62
CA GLY A 225 2.34 7.48 -3.52
C GLY A 225 2.53 8.92 -4.00
N GLY A 226 1.42 9.66 -4.03
CA GLY A 226 1.35 11.01 -4.60
C GLY A 226 1.92 12.13 -3.72
N ASN A 227 2.73 11.83 -2.70
CA ASN A 227 3.44 12.82 -1.88
C ASN A 227 4.70 12.20 -1.24
N ALA A 228 5.52 13.02 -0.58
CA ALA A 228 6.78 12.58 0.02
C ALA A 228 6.61 11.47 1.08
N LEU A 229 5.63 11.57 1.96
CA LEU A 229 5.39 10.57 3.00
C LEU A 229 4.93 9.24 2.41
N ALA A 230 3.92 9.27 1.54
CA ALA A 230 3.37 8.08 0.90
C ALA A 230 4.33 7.43 -0.10
N SER A 231 5.36 8.14 -0.57
CA SER A 231 6.42 7.55 -1.40
C SER A 231 7.30 6.55 -0.65
N ARG A 232 7.26 6.58 0.69
CA ARG A 232 8.00 5.71 1.61
C ARG A 232 7.16 4.52 2.11
N SER A 233 6.03 4.25 1.47
CA SER A 233 5.14 3.14 1.83
C SER A 233 5.75 1.78 1.46
N MET A 234 5.83 0.87 2.43
CA MET A 234 6.27 -0.51 2.26
C MET A 234 5.10 -1.47 2.52
N SER A 235 5.18 -2.67 1.96
CA SER A 235 4.29 -3.79 2.25
C SER A 235 5.09 -4.98 2.80
N ALA A 236 4.44 -5.78 3.64
CA ALA A 236 4.88 -7.11 4.04
C ALA A 236 3.96 -8.17 3.41
N TYR A 237 4.53 -9.00 2.53
CA TYR A 237 3.86 -10.17 1.98
C TYR A 237 4.33 -11.42 2.69
N LEU A 238 3.41 -12.14 3.32
CA LEU A 238 3.67 -13.39 4.03
C LEU A 238 3.23 -14.55 3.13
N ALA A 239 4.19 -15.23 2.52
CA ALA A 239 3.99 -16.33 1.60
C ALA A 239 4.19 -17.67 2.32
N TYR A 240 3.10 -18.34 2.67
CA TYR A 240 3.11 -19.63 3.35
C TYR A 240 3.22 -20.76 2.34
N ARG A 241 4.23 -21.62 2.50
CA ARG A 241 4.50 -22.75 1.61
C ARG A 241 3.64 -23.96 1.97
N LEU A 242 2.84 -24.43 1.02
CA LEU A 242 1.94 -25.59 1.18
C LEU A 242 2.66 -26.91 0.88
N ASN A 243 3.66 -27.28 1.68
CA ASN A 243 4.43 -28.52 1.47
C ASN A 243 3.71 -29.79 1.99
N ASP A 244 2.89 -29.66 3.03
CA ASP A 244 2.07 -30.75 3.59
C ASP A 244 0.90 -31.08 2.66
N THR A 245 0.76 -32.37 2.32
CA THR A 245 -0.26 -32.87 1.39
C THR A 245 -1.68 -32.61 1.86
N GLU A 246 -1.97 -32.78 3.15
CA GLU A 246 -3.32 -32.59 3.69
C GLU A 246 -3.66 -31.10 3.79
N VAL A 247 -2.70 -30.28 4.22
CA VAL A 247 -2.86 -28.81 4.22
C VAL A 247 -3.08 -28.30 2.79
N ARG A 248 -2.33 -28.83 1.81
CA ARG A 248 -2.52 -28.47 0.40
C ARG A 248 -3.89 -28.87 -0.11
N LYS A 249 -4.41 -30.06 0.22
CA LYS A 249 -5.78 -30.47 -0.15
C LYS A 249 -6.83 -29.50 0.40
N GLN A 250 -6.67 -29.03 1.64
CA GLN A 250 -7.57 -28.03 2.23
C GLN A 250 -7.49 -26.69 1.48
N ALA A 251 -6.28 -26.23 1.17
CA ALA A 251 -6.06 -25.01 0.39
C ALA A 251 -6.64 -25.11 -1.04
N VAL A 252 -6.49 -26.26 -1.71
CA VAL A 252 -7.11 -26.55 -3.01
C VAL A 252 -8.64 -26.50 -2.91
N LYS A 253 -9.22 -27.13 -1.88
CA LYS A 253 -10.67 -27.11 -1.65
C LYS A 253 -11.20 -25.69 -1.43
N TYR A 254 -10.44 -24.86 -0.70
CA TYR A 254 -10.82 -23.47 -0.43
C TYR A 254 -10.67 -22.56 -1.66
N SER A 255 -9.53 -22.63 -2.34
CA SER A 255 -9.20 -21.72 -3.46
C SER A 255 -9.77 -22.14 -4.82
N GLY A 256 -10.13 -23.42 -4.99
CA GLY A 256 -10.48 -24.02 -6.27
C GLY A 256 -9.27 -24.26 -7.20
N SER A 257 -8.05 -23.91 -6.80
CA SER A 257 -6.84 -24.01 -7.62
C SER A 257 -6.05 -25.28 -7.30
N GLN A 258 -6.08 -26.27 -8.21
CA GLN A 258 -5.37 -27.55 -8.05
C GLN A 258 -3.83 -27.39 -7.96
N GLY A 259 -3.29 -26.32 -8.55
CA GLY A 259 -1.85 -26.05 -8.61
C GLY A 259 -1.34 -25.13 -7.50
N ILE A 260 -2.13 -24.81 -6.47
CA ILE A 260 -1.71 -23.88 -5.42
C ILE A 260 -0.51 -24.44 -4.63
N ARG A 261 0.57 -23.65 -4.58
CA ARG A 261 1.81 -23.98 -3.86
C ARG A 261 2.05 -23.08 -2.64
N TYR A 262 1.51 -21.87 -2.69
CA TYR A 262 1.65 -20.86 -1.65
C TYR A 262 0.31 -20.16 -1.40
N GLU A 263 0.09 -19.77 -0.15
CA GLU A 263 -0.96 -18.83 0.24
C GLU A 263 -0.32 -17.53 0.72
N TYR A 264 -0.97 -16.40 0.45
CA TYR A 264 -0.42 -15.08 0.72
C TYR A 264 -1.31 -14.29 1.68
N THR A 265 -0.69 -13.70 2.69
CA THR A 265 -1.26 -12.60 3.47
C THR A 265 -0.50 -11.31 3.17
N LEU A 266 -1.21 -10.18 3.09
CA LEU A 266 -0.63 -8.86 2.85
C LEU A 266 -0.92 -7.95 4.04
N ILE A 267 0.11 -7.25 4.51
CA ILE A 267 0.02 -6.07 5.36
C ILE A 267 0.64 -4.93 4.57
N SER A 268 -0.15 -3.93 4.18
CA SER A 268 0.28 -2.81 3.33
C SER A 268 0.33 -1.50 4.10
N ASN A 269 0.79 -0.45 3.43
CA ASN A 269 0.79 0.91 3.96
C ASN A 269 1.65 1.05 5.23
N ILE A 270 2.79 0.37 5.25
CA ILE A 270 3.78 0.46 6.32
C ILE A 270 4.64 1.69 6.07
N TYR A 271 4.33 2.78 6.78
CA TYR A 271 5.06 4.05 6.81
C TYR A 271 4.46 4.96 7.89
N MET A 272 5.13 6.08 8.18
CA MET A 272 4.71 7.05 9.21
C MET A 272 3.26 7.57 9.07
N GLY A 273 2.72 7.66 7.86
CA GLY A 273 1.34 8.11 7.61
C GLY A 273 0.31 6.98 7.48
N GLY A 274 0.73 5.74 7.67
CA GLY A 274 -0.10 4.54 7.64
C GLY A 274 0.11 3.74 8.92
N LEU A 275 0.50 2.47 8.79
CA LEU A 275 0.96 1.65 9.91
C LEU A 275 2.45 1.94 10.17
N PRO A 276 2.83 2.56 11.32
CA PRO A 276 4.23 2.86 11.60
C PRO A 276 5.11 1.60 11.65
N ALA A 277 6.37 1.72 11.25
CA ALA A 277 7.29 0.58 11.09
C ALA A 277 7.45 -0.29 12.36
N LEU A 278 7.59 0.34 13.54
CA LEU A 278 7.67 -0.36 14.82
C LEU A 278 6.41 -1.19 15.10
N GLU A 279 5.22 -0.60 14.91
CA GLU A 279 3.94 -1.29 15.11
C GLU A 279 3.75 -2.40 14.06
N ALA A 280 4.16 -2.14 12.82
CA ALA A 280 4.11 -3.11 11.74
C ALA A 280 4.94 -4.37 12.06
N GLY A 281 6.08 -4.24 12.72
CA GLY A 281 6.88 -5.38 13.17
C GLY A 281 6.08 -6.34 14.06
N SER A 282 5.31 -5.79 15.00
CA SER A 282 4.42 -6.57 15.87
C SER A 282 3.23 -7.19 15.12
N VAL A 283 2.58 -6.42 14.24
CA VAL A 283 1.44 -6.92 13.44
C VAL A 283 1.87 -8.04 12.50
N VAL A 284 3.03 -7.92 11.86
CA VAL A 284 3.60 -8.96 10.99
C VAL A 284 4.00 -10.20 11.80
N THR A 285 4.61 -10.01 12.98
CA THR A 285 4.92 -11.10 13.91
C THR A 285 3.66 -11.89 14.27
N GLU A 286 2.62 -11.21 14.74
CA GLU A 286 1.36 -11.84 15.15
C GLU A 286 0.75 -12.63 13.98
N LYS A 287 0.72 -12.03 12.79
CA LYS A 287 0.18 -12.69 11.61
C LYS A 287 1.03 -13.90 11.19
N ALA A 288 2.35 -13.82 11.28
CA ALA A 288 3.24 -14.96 11.02
C ALA A 288 3.00 -16.12 12.00
N ILE A 289 2.84 -15.82 13.29
CA ILE A 289 2.49 -16.82 14.32
C ILE A 289 1.15 -17.48 13.98
N GLN A 290 0.12 -16.69 13.65
CA GLN A 290 -1.19 -17.19 13.27
C GLN A 290 -1.10 -18.12 12.04
N ILE A 291 -0.34 -17.72 11.02
CA ILE A 291 -0.15 -18.51 9.79
C ILE A 291 0.50 -19.86 10.10
N LEU A 292 1.60 -19.86 10.86
CA LEU A 292 2.35 -21.08 11.15
C LEU A 292 1.58 -22.02 12.09
N THR A 293 0.80 -21.46 13.03
CA THR A 293 -0.04 -22.22 13.97
C THR A 293 -1.19 -22.92 13.24
N HIS A 294 -1.93 -22.18 12.41
CA HIS A 294 -3.10 -22.70 11.70
C HIS A 294 -2.76 -23.37 10.37
N LYS A 295 -1.49 -23.30 9.95
CA LYS A 295 -1.01 -23.80 8.65
C LYS A 295 -1.85 -23.24 7.49
N ALA A 296 -2.16 -21.96 7.54
CA ALA A 296 -3.02 -21.27 6.57
C ALA A 296 -2.64 -19.80 6.44
N ALA A 297 -2.76 -19.24 5.23
CA ALA A 297 -2.62 -17.81 5.01
C ALA A 297 -3.74 -17.24 4.13
N GLY A 298 -3.76 -15.91 3.99
CA GLY A 298 -4.77 -15.18 3.23
C GLY A 298 -6.20 -15.44 3.71
N ASN A 299 -7.13 -15.46 2.77
CA ASN A 299 -8.56 -15.60 3.05
C ASN A 299 -8.90 -16.89 3.81
N ARG A 300 -8.12 -17.97 3.61
CA ARG A 300 -8.36 -19.24 4.34
C ARG A 300 -8.08 -19.10 5.83
N LEU A 301 -7.01 -18.38 6.21
CA LEU A 301 -6.72 -18.08 7.61
C LEU A 301 -7.83 -17.23 8.24
N GLU A 302 -8.26 -16.20 7.52
CA GLU A 302 -9.32 -15.31 8.00
C GLU A 302 -10.66 -16.05 8.20
N GLU A 303 -10.97 -17.05 7.37
CA GLU A 303 -12.15 -17.90 7.57
C GLU A 303 -12.03 -18.80 8.82
N ILE A 304 -10.86 -19.42 9.04
CA ILE A 304 -10.60 -20.24 10.23
C ILE A 304 -10.76 -19.42 11.53
N HIS A 305 -10.33 -18.16 11.52
CA HIS A 305 -10.51 -17.27 12.67
C HIS A 305 -11.98 -16.92 12.92
N LYS A 306 -12.76 -16.62 11.86
CA LYS A 306 -14.21 -16.36 11.99
C LYS A 306 -14.95 -17.55 12.56
N GLU A 307 -14.66 -18.76 12.08
CA GLU A 307 -15.28 -19.98 12.61
C GLU A 307 -14.94 -20.21 14.08
N SER A 308 -13.73 -19.86 14.51
CA SER A 308 -13.29 -19.99 15.91
C SER A 308 -14.01 -19.00 16.83
N LEU A 309 -14.19 -17.75 16.38
CA LEU A 309 -14.96 -16.72 17.10
C LEU A 309 -16.44 -17.10 17.23
N ASN A 310 -17.04 -17.63 16.16
CA ASN A 310 -18.44 -18.04 16.15
C ASN A 310 -18.73 -19.28 17.03
N ARG A 311 -17.71 -20.02 17.48
CA ARG A 311 -17.86 -21.15 18.41
C ARG A 311 -17.78 -20.74 19.88
N ILE A 312 -17.33 -19.51 20.16
CA ILE A 312 -17.18 -18.96 21.53
C ILE A 312 -18.44 -18.17 21.95
N ILE A 313 -19.27 -17.77 20.98
CA ILE A 313 -20.56 -17.09 21.16
C ILE A 313 -21.68 -18.12 21.09
#